data_AF-A0A9K3LFR9-F1
#
_entry.id   AF-A0A9K3LFR9-F1
#
_cell.length_a   1.000
_cell.length_b   1.000
_cell.length_c   1.000
_cell.angle_alpha   90.00
_cell.angle_beta   90.00
_cell.angle_gamma   90.00
#
_symmetry.space_group_name_H-M   'P 1'
#
loop_
_entity.id
_entity.type
_entity.pdbx_description
1 polymer ?
#
loop_
_entity_poly.entity_id
_entity_poly.type
_entity_poly.pdbx_seq_one_letter_code
_entity_poly.pdbx_strand_id
1 'polypeptide(L)'
;MSINTPLLNGMLRKEKAFRDEIEWNQVNVMSFASRLARGGTLEQLLGDEHMQKYRQSLKEITHENVVNGRQVTAYMRALQHLAHDHDGRPNDGHHNNNNNNNNNVMDEDEVQAKLETAVKNERQKIDTNSIEITQETPYLELCKELGERQGNEDDEIAVVNNNMDEVALKCPLTAVLMEDPVKNKFCGHSYSREAIMNHIRFSGGRKKCVCPVAGCTNRTVDESQLEEDKLTETLVRRYKKRQQLSQKSQHSALDLDEEEDDDDE
;
A
#
# COMPACT_ATOMS: atom_id res chain seq x y z
N MET A 1 17.89 10.77 44.66
CA MET A 1 18.86 10.78 43.53
C MET A 1 18.17 11.51 42.39
N SER A 2 18.78 12.55 41.82
CA SER A 2 18.10 13.45 40.87
C SER A 2 18.53 13.13 39.44
N ILE A 3 17.62 12.62 38.62
CA ILE A 3 17.81 12.57 37.17
C ILE A 3 17.50 13.98 36.63
N ASN A 4 18.27 14.46 35.64
CA ASN A 4 18.20 15.83 35.14
C ASN A 4 16.88 16.09 34.37
N THR A 5 15.81 16.45 35.07
CA THR A 5 14.44 16.68 34.57
C THR A 5 14.35 17.58 33.31
N PRO A 6 15.15 18.65 33.17
CA PRO A 6 15.20 19.45 31.94
C PRO A 6 15.64 18.67 30.68
N LEU A 7 16.55 17.71 30.82
CA LEU A 7 17.04 16.88 29.71
C LEU A 7 15.94 15.93 29.23
N LEU A 8 15.28 15.21 30.14
CA LEU A 8 14.14 14.34 29.81
C LEU A 8 13.00 15.12 29.13
N ASN A 9 12.67 16.30 29.64
CA ASN A 9 11.67 17.17 29.04
C ASN A 9 12.08 17.67 27.64
N GLY A 10 13.37 17.86 27.38
CA GLY A 10 13.90 18.15 26.05
C GLY A 10 13.75 16.99 25.07
N MET A 11 13.92 15.75 25.55
CA MET A 11 13.76 14.54 24.74
C MET A 11 12.29 14.26 24.41
N LEU A 12 11.38 14.44 25.39
CA LEU A 12 9.93 14.32 25.19
C LEU A 12 9.41 15.29 24.12
N ARG A 13 9.97 16.50 24.04
CA ARG A 13 9.59 17.49 23.00
C ARG A 13 9.93 17.03 21.58
N LYS A 14 10.85 16.07 21.40
CA LYS A 14 11.20 15.53 20.08
C LYS A 14 10.22 14.45 19.59
N GLU A 15 9.30 13.99 20.43
CA GLU A 15 8.31 12.96 20.06
C GLU A 15 7.58 13.30 18.77
N LYS A 16 7.09 14.55 18.65
CA LYS A 16 6.36 15.00 17.47
C LYS A 16 7.21 14.87 16.21
N ALA A 17 8.48 15.28 16.26
CA ALA A 17 9.36 15.24 15.09
C ALA A 17 9.59 13.81 14.58
N PHE A 18 9.80 12.83 15.48
CA PHE A 18 9.94 11.44 15.09
C PHE A 18 8.66 10.86 14.50
N ARG A 19 7.50 11.21 15.07
CA ARG A 19 6.20 10.76 14.53
C ARG A 19 5.91 11.37 13.16
N ASP A 20 6.20 12.66 12.99
CA ASP A 20 6.04 13.37 11.70
C ASP A 20 6.91 12.72 10.60
N GLU A 21 8.13 12.26 10.93
CA GLU A 21 9.03 11.60 9.97
C GLU A 21 8.49 10.22 9.52
N ILE A 22 7.97 9.42 10.45
CA ILE A 22 7.33 8.13 10.15
C ILE A 22 6.09 8.35 9.27
N GLU A 23 5.27 9.34 9.61
CA GLU A 23 4.08 9.70 8.82
C GLU A 23 4.47 10.15 7.41
N TRP A 24 5.50 11.00 7.28
CA TRP A 24 6.00 11.46 5.98
C TRP A 24 6.49 10.29 5.11
N ASN A 25 7.22 9.33 5.71
CA ASN A 25 7.63 8.11 5.02
C ASN A 25 6.42 7.30 4.55
N GLN A 26 5.39 7.16 5.39
CA GLN A 26 4.17 6.44 5.02
C GLN A 26 3.42 7.12 3.87
N VAL A 27 3.32 8.46 3.87
CA VAL A 27 2.71 9.23 2.78
C VAL A 27 3.46 8.99 1.46
N ASN A 28 4.79 8.95 1.49
CA ASN A 28 5.58 8.65 0.31
C ASN A 28 5.32 7.23 -0.20
N VAL A 29 5.30 6.24 0.70
CA VAL A 29 4.99 4.84 0.34
C VAL A 29 3.63 4.75 -0.34
N MET A 30 2.60 5.40 0.19
CA MET A 30 1.26 5.43 -0.40
C MET A 30 1.26 6.10 -1.78
N SER A 31 1.98 7.22 -1.95
CA SER A 31 2.12 7.91 -3.24
C SER A 31 2.77 7.01 -4.31
N PHE A 32 3.81 6.25 -3.93
CA PHE A 32 4.42 5.27 -4.81
C PHE A 32 3.48 4.10 -5.12
N ALA A 33 2.75 3.59 -4.11
CA ALA A 33 1.77 2.52 -4.27
C ALA A 33 0.68 2.90 -5.29
N SER A 34 0.11 4.09 -5.19
CA SER A 34 -0.88 4.60 -6.15
C SER A 34 -0.37 4.60 -7.59
N ARG A 35 0.92 4.94 -7.80
CA ARG A 35 1.55 4.95 -9.13
C ARG A 35 1.76 3.52 -9.65
N LEU A 36 2.19 2.61 -8.78
CA LEU A 36 2.38 1.20 -9.14
C LEU A 36 1.04 0.49 -9.43
N ALA A 37 -0.03 0.84 -8.72
CA ALA A 37 -1.35 0.29 -8.92
C ALA A 37 -1.92 0.71 -10.28
N ARG A 38 -1.87 2.01 -10.63
CA ARG A 38 -2.38 2.52 -11.92
C ARG A 38 -1.73 1.86 -13.14
N GLY A 39 -0.48 1.43 -13.04
CA GLY A 39 0.27 0.87 -14.15
C GLY A 39 0.53 1.89 -15.26
N GLY A 40 0.93 1.42 -16.45
CA GLY A 40 1.14 2.27 -17.63
C GLY A 40 2.60 2.32 -18.09
N THR A 41 3.12 3.52 -18.40
CA THR A 41 4.48 3.69 -18.95
C THR A 41 5.57 3.11 -18.06
N LEU A 42 5.42 3.25 -16.74
CA LEU A 42 6.39 2.76 -15.77
C LEU A 42 6.51 1.22 -15.81
N GLU A 43 5.37 0.54 -15.94
CA GLU A 43 5.31 -0.90 -16.07
C GLU A 43 5.88 -1.39 -17.40
N GLN A 44 5.58 -0.68 -18.50
CA GLN A 44 6.14 -1.02 -19.81
C GLN A 44 7.67 -0.94 -19.83
N LEU A 45 8.26 -0.06 -19.00
CA LEU A 45 9.70 0.11 -18.87
C LEU A 45 10.34 -0.90 -17.91
N LEU A 46 9.70 -1.17 -16.77
CA LEU A 46 10.25 -2.00 -15.70
C LEU A 46 9.96 -3.50 -15.85
N GLY A 47 8.83 -3.86 -16.47
CA GLY A 47 8.34 -5.23 -16.56
C GLY A 47 7.76 -5.76 -15.24
N ASP A 48 7.06 -6.90 -15.35
CA ASP A 48 6.27 -7.49 -14.25
C ASP A 48 7.14 -7.88 -13.04
N GLU A 49 8.38 -8.37 -13.25
CA GLU A 49 9.28 -8.79 -12.17
C GLU A 49 9.72 -7.62 -11.27
N HIS A 50 10.16 -6.51 -11.87
CA HIS A 50 10.59 -5.33 -11.10
C HIS A 50 9.40 -4.70 -10.38
N MET A 51 8.22 -4.69 -10.99
CA MET A 51 7.00 -4.20 -10.34
C MET A 51 6.67 -4.99 -9.08
N GLN A 52 6.86 -6.32 -9.08
CA GLN A 52 6.69 -7.14 -7.88
C GLN A 52 7.74 -6.83 -6.81
N LYS A 53 9.01 -6.66 -7.19
CA LYS A 53 10.07 -6.24 -6.25
C LYS A 53 9.74 -4.92 -5.57
N TYR A 54 9.29 -3.92 -6.34
CA TYR A 54 8.89 -2.62 -5.76
C TYR A 54 7.69 -2.74 -4.83
N ARG A 55 6.68 -3.55 -5.17
CA ARG A 55 5.54 -3.83 -4.27
C ARG A 55 6.01 -4.43 -2.94
N GLN A 56 6.91 -5.40 -3.00
CA GLN A 56 7.48 -6.04 -1.82
C GLN A 56 8.28 -5.05 -0.98
N SER A 57 9.13 -4.22 -1.61
CA SER A 57 9.89 -3.18 -0.89
C SER A 57 8.98 -2.16 -0.19
N LEU A 58 7.84 -1.76 -0.79
CA LEU A 58 6.90 -0.86 -0.13
C LEU A 58 6.26 -1.48 1.12
N LYS A 59 5.98 -2.79 1.09
CA LYS A 59 5.47 -3.54 2.25
C LYS A 59 6.50 -3.60 3.36
N GLU A 60 7.76 -3.88 3.03
CA GLU A 60 8.88 -3.89 3.97
C GLU A 60 9.05 -2.53 4.65
N ILE A 61 9.03 -1.44 3.88
CA ILE A 61 9.11 -0.08 4.44
C ILE A 61 7.93 0.22 5.37
N THR A 62 6.71 -0.18 4.99
CA THR A 62 5.53 0.03 5.84
C THR A 62 5.62 -0.78 7.13
N HIS A 63 6.11 -2.01 7.04
CA HIS A 63 6.38 -2.83 8.21
C HIS A 63 7.40 -2.16 9.14
N GLU A 64 8.51 -1.64 8.59
CA GLU A 64 9.50 -0.88 9.34
C GLU A 64 8.93 0.39 9.97
N ASN A 65 8.07 1.14 9.26
CA ASN A 65 7.40 2.33 9.80
C ASN A 65 6.55 1.99 11.03
N VAL A 66 5.80 0.88 10.99
CA VAL A 66 5.02 0.39 12.13
C VAL A 66 5.93 0.01 13.30
N VAL A 67 7.00 -0.74 13.04
CA VAL A 67 7.99 -1.11 14.06
C VAL A 67 8.61 0.14 14.71
N ASN A 68 9.01 1.12 13.90
CA ASN A 68 9.58 2.37 14.36
C ASN A 68 8.56 3.17 15.20
N GLY A 69 7.29 3.18 14.81
CA GLY A 69 6.21 3.80 15.58
C GLY A 69 6.02 3.16 16.96
N ARG A 70 6.09 1.82 17.02
CA ARG A 70 6.07 1.07 18.29
C ARG A 70 7.30 1.39 19.14
N GLN A 71 8.49 1.45 18.54
CA GLN A 71 9.74 1.78 19.23
C GLN A 71 9.72 3.20 19.82
N VAL A 72 9.30 4.20 19.05
CA VAL A 72 9.13 5.59 19.53
C VAL A 72 8.15 5.61 20.70
N THR A 73 7.04 4.88 20.61
CA THR A 73 6.06 4.80 21.70
C THR A 73 6.63 4.14 22.96
N ALA A 74 7.36 3.03 22.83
CA ALA A 74 8.05 2.37 23.94
C ALA A 74 9.04 3.32 24.62
N TYR A 75 9.82 4.05 23.80
CA TYR A 75 10.81 5.00 24.27
C TYR A 75 10.19 6.17 25.03
N MET A 76 9.13 6.77 24.50
CA MET A 76 8.45 7.90 25.15
C MET A 76 7.76 7.49 26.45
N ARG A 77 7.14 6.30 26.51
CA ARG A 77 6.58 5.76 27.76
C ARG A 77 7.65 5.53 28.82
N ALA A 78 8.79 4.97 28.42
CA ALA A 78 9.92 4.78 29.34
C ALA A 78 10.44 6.11 29.89
N LEU A 79 10.58 7.13 29.05
CA LEU A 79 10.95 8.49 29.48
C LEU A 79 9.92 9.10 30.43
N GLN A 80 8.63 8.94 30.16
CA GLN A 80 7.55 9.44 31.01
C GLN A 80 7.56 8.77 32.39
N HIS A 81 7.78 7.45 32.47
CA HIS A 81 7.89 6.75 33.75
C HIS A 81 9.08 7.26 34.57
N LEU A 82 10.25 7.42 33.95
CA LEU A 82 11.44 7.93 34.63
C LEU A 82 11.30 9.40 35.07
N ALA A 83 10.55 10.21 34.33
CA ALA A 83 10.22 11.57 34.72
C ALA A 83 9.24 11.61 35.91
N HIS A 84 8.21 10.76 35.92
CA HIS A 84 7.23 10.68 37.01
C HIS A 84 7.79 10.12 38.32
N ASP A 85 8.70 9.15 38.25
CA ASP A 85 9.41 8.61 39.42
C ASP A 85 10.23 9.69 40.15
N HIS A 86 10.54 10.80 39.48
CA HIS A 86 11.27 11.95 40.04
C HIS A 86 10.36 13.00 40.72
N ASP A 87 9.13 13.20 40.22
CA ASP A 87 8.16 14.17 40.76
C ASP A 87 7.35 13.65 41.96
N GLY A 88 7.60 12.41 42.41
CA GLY A 88 6.98 11.81 43.58
C GLY A 88 7.29 12.55 44.88
N ARG A 89 6.31 13.29 45.42
CA ARG A 89 6.28 13.78 46.81
C ARG A 89 6.67 12.67 47.80
N PRO A 90 7.45 12.97 48.86
CA PRO A 90 7.69 12.01 49.93
C PRO A 90 6.38 11.68 50.64
N ASN A 91 6.11 10.39 50.82
CA ASN A 91 5.13 9.92 51.80
C ASN A 91 5.63 10.30 53.20
N ASP A 92 4.84 11.07 53.95
CA ASP A 92 5.14 11.51 55.30
C ASP A 92 5.32 10.30 56.24
N GLY A 93 6.56 10.07 56.67
CA GLY A 93 6.91 8.99 57.57
C GLY A 93 8.32 9.14 58.16
N HIS A 94 8.45 10.01 59.15
CA HIS A 94 9.44 10.01 60.25
C HIS A 94 10.85 9.41 59.95
N HIS A 95 11.89 10.26 59.82
CA HIS A 95 13.02 10.34 60.77
C HIS A 95 14.20 11.20 60.28
N ASN A 96 14.64 12.04 61.22
CA ASN A 96 15.99 12.44 61.59
C ASN A 96 16.97 13.04 60.56
N ASN A 97 17.34 14.28 60.89
CA ASN A 97 18.34 15.12 60.27
C ASN A 97 19.74 14.51 60.46
N ASN A 98 20.40 14.11 59.37
CA ASN A 98 21.85 14.09 59.34
C ASN A 98 22.35 14.62 58.01
N ASN A 99 22.94 15.80 58.11
CA ASN A 99 23.56 16.57 57.05
C ASN A 99 24.73 15.76 56.49
N ASN A 100 24.61 15.25 55.26
CA ASN A 100 25.78 14.89 54.47
C ASN A 100 25.56 15.34 53.04
N ASN A 101 26.23 16.43 52.71
CA ASN A 101 26.23 17.11 51.44
C ASN A 101 26.99 16.21 50.44
N ASN A 102 26.28 15.30 49.77
CA ASN A 102 26.80 14.52 48.66
C ASN A 102 25.99 14.88 47.42
N ASN A 103 26.54 15.79 46.61
CA ASN A 103 26.11 16.00 45.22
C ASN A 103 26.43 14.73 44.43
N ASN A 104 25.60 13.69 44.59
CA ASN A 104 25.69 12.47 43.83
C ASN A 104 25.00 12.72 42.48
N VAL A 105 25.74 13.33 41.55
CA VAL A 105 25.42 13.30 40.12
C VAL A 105 25.36 11.83 39.73
N MET A 106 24.19 11.34 39.31
CA MET A 106 24.10 9.98 38.75
C MET A 106 25.03 9.91 37.55
N ASP A 107 25.87 8.87 37.52
CA ASP A 107 26.72 8.58 36.37
C ASP A 107 25.84 8.41 35.13
N GLU A 108 26.23 9.00 34.01
CA GLU A 108 25.42 8.96 32.77
C GLU A 108 25.13 7.50 32.36
N ASP A 109 26.07 6.59 32.64
CA ASP A 109 25.97 5.15 32.42
C ASP A 109 24.84 4.49 33.23
N GLU A 110 24.55 4.96 34.45
CA GLU A 110 23.49 4.40 35.29
C GLU A 110 22.09 4.87 34.83
N VAL A 111 21.98 6.13 34.37
CA VAL A 111 20.74 6.65 33.78
C VAL A 111 20.44 5.93 32.47
N GLN A 112 21.46 5.73 31.64
CA GLN A 112 21.37 5.00 30.37
C GLN A 112 20.90 3.56 30.60
N ALA A 113 21.50 2.82 31.54
CA ALA A 113 21.10 1.45 31.85
C ALA A 113 19.65 1.33 32.35
N LYS A 114 19.19 2.29 33.17
CA LYS A 114 17.79 2.35 33.63
C LYS A 114 16.82 2.63 32.48
N LEU A 115 17.18 3.55 31.59
CA LEU A 115 16.39 3.87 30.40
C LEU A 115 16.29 2.66 29.47
N GLU A 116 17.39 1.99 29.16
CA GLU A 116 17.39 0.79 28.30
C GLU A 116 16.50 -0.32 28.88
N THR A 117 16.57 -0.53 30.19
CA THR A 117 15.73 -1.51 30.89
C THR A 117 14.24 -1.13 30.79
N ALA A 118 13.90 0.14 31.03
CA ALA A 118 12.54 0.63 30.93
C ALA A 118 11.99 0.52 29.51
N VAL A 119 12.79 0.88 28.49
CA VAL A 119 12.42 0.74 27.07
C VAL A 119 12.17 -0.72 26.69
N LYS A 120 13.03 -1.64 27.14
CA LYS A 120 12.87 -3.07 26.88
C LYS A 120 11.57 -3.61 27.47
N ASN A 121 11.23 -3.21 28.70
CA ASN A 121 9.99 -3.61 29.35
C ASN A 121 8.77 -3.04 28.63
N GLU A 122 8.78 -1.76 28.25
CA GLU A 122 7.69 -1.14 27.49
C GLU A 122 7.52 -1.77 26.11
N ARG A 123 8.63 -2.12 25.44
CA ARG A 123 8.59 -2.82 24.16
C ARG A 123 7.93 -4.20 24.30
N GLN A 124 8.30 -4.98 25.31
CA GLN A 124 7.66 -6.28 25.56
C GLN A 124 6.15 -6.15 25.81
N LYS A 125 5.73 -5.14 26.59
CA LYS A 125 4.29 -4.87 26.82
C LYS A 125 3.57 -4.53 25.52
N ILE A 126 4.16 -3.68 24.68
CA ILE A 126 3.59 -3.31 23.39
C ILE A 126 3.51 -4.55 22.50
N ASP A 127 4.59 -5.31 22.34
CA ASP A 127 4.63 -6.49 21.47
C ASP A 127 3.59 -7.54 21.91
N THR A 128 3.42 -7.75 23.23
CA THR A 128 2.42 -8.70 23.76
C THR A 128 0.97 -8.27 23.50
N ASN A 129 0.71 -6.95 23.50
CA ASN A 129 -0.64 -6.39 23.38
C ASN A 129 -0.93 -5.82 21.98
N SER A 130 -0.02 -6.02 21.03
CA SER A 130 -0.19 -5.56 19.66
C SER A 130 -0.69 -6.68 18.78
N ILE A 131 -1.48 -6.31 17.77
CA ILE A 131 -1.83 -7.20 16.68
C ILE A 131 -0.62 -7.45 15.79
N GLU A 132 -0.73 -8.42 14.89
CA GLU A 132 0.27 -8.63 13.86
C GLU A 132 0.41 -7.38 12.97
N ILE A 133 1.63 -7.05 12.54
CA ILE A 133 1.90 -5.82 11.77
C ILE A 133 1.13 -5.82 10.44
N THR A 134 0.93 -6.99 9.85
CA THR A 134 0.16 -7.17 8.61
C THR A 134 -1.32 -6.80 8.76
N GLN A 135 -1.81 -6.75 10.00
CA GLN A 135 -3.19 -6.38 10.35
C GLN A 135 -3.31 -4.94 10.84
N GLU A 136 -2.21 -4.19 10.94
CA GLU A 136 -2.25 -2.78 11.29
C GLU A 136 -2.74 -1.90 10.14
N THR A 137 -3.45 -0.82 10.49
CA THR A 137 -4.04 0.12 9.53
C THR A 137 -3.09 0.58 8.43
N PRO A 138 -1.84 1.01 8.71
CA PRO A 138 -0.94 1.46 7.65
C PRO A 138 -0.61 0.38 6.62
N TYR A 139 -0.50 -0.88 7.07
CA TYR A 139 -0.22 -2.02 6.21
C TYR A 139 -1.45 -2.41 5.37
N LEU A 140 -2.63 -2.45 6.00
CA LEU A 140 -3.89 -2.72 5.31
C LEU A 140 -4.22 -1.67 4.25
N GLU A 141 -3.99 -0.39 4.56
CA GLU A 141 -4.16 0.70 3.61
C GLU A 141 -3.22 0.58 2.42
N LEU A 142 -1.94 0.25 2.66
CA LEU A 142 -1.00 -0.01 1.58
C LEU A 142 -1.45 -1.17 0.70
N CYS A 143 -1.81 -2.32 1.30
CA CYS A 143 -2.30 -3.47 0.54
C CYS A 143 -3.50 -3.10 -0.33
N LYS A 144 -4.47 -2.37 0.25
CA LYS A 144 -5.63 -1.86 -0.49
C LYS A 144 -5.24 -0.94 -1.65
N GLU A 145 -4.27 -0.05 -1.45
CA GLU A 145 -3.79 0.89 -2.48
C GLU A 145 -3.03 0.18 -3.60
N LEU A 146 -2.24 -0.85 -3.25
CA LEU A 146 -1.62 -1.76 -4.21
C LEU A 146 -2.65 -2.64 -4.94
N GLY A 147 -3.90 -2.60 -4.50
CA GLY A 147 -5.01 -3.34 -5.02
C GLY A 147 -5.05 -4.79 -4.54
N GLU A 148 -4.33 -5.17 -3.50
CA GLU A 148 -4.26 -6.55 -3.01
C GLU A 148 -5.37 -6.81 -1.98
N ARG A 149 -6.14 -7.89 -2.14
CA ARG A 149 -7.06 -8.39 -1.10
C ARG A 149 -6.28 -9.29 -0.14
N GLN A 150 -6.45 -9.11 1.17
CA GLN A 150 -6.12 -10.18 2.12
C GLN A 150 -7.14 -11.31 1.90
N GLY A 151 -6.71 -12.39 1.25
CA GLY A 151 -7.19 -13.72 1.58
C GLY A 151 -6.27 -14.28 2.66
N ASN A 152 -6.80 -15.16 3.51
CA ASN A 152 -5.98 -15.90 4.47
C ASN A 152 -4.83 -16.61 3.71
N GLU A 153 -3.76 -16.95 4.42
CA GLU A 153 -2.40 -17.30 3.95
C GLU A 153 -2.27 -18.32 2.78
N ASP A 154 -3.36 -18.93 2.31
CA ASP A 154 -3.41 -19.85 1.16
C ASP A 154 -4.01 -19.26 -0.13
N ASP A 155 -4.60 -18.05 -0.09
CA ASP A 155 -5.25 -17.45 -1.26
C ASP A 155 -4.29 -16.54 -2.05
N GLU A 156 -3.94 -17.01 -3.24
CA GLU A 156 -3.17 -16.31 -4.28
C GLU A 156 -3.57 -14.82 -4.38
N ILE A 157 -2.59 -13.92 -4.19
CA ILE A 157 -2.74 -12.45 -4.18
C ILE A 157 -3.67 -11.97 -5.30
N ALA A 158 -4.94 -11.71 -4.95
CA ALA A 158 -5.91 -11.16 -5.87
C ALA A 158 -5.73 -9.64 -5.94
N VAL A 159 -5.17 -9.15 -7.05
CA VAL A 159 -5.11 -7.71 -7.35
C VAL A 159 -6.50 -7.24 -7.81
N VAL A 160 -7.31 -6.71 -6.89
CA VAL A 160 -8.70 -6.29 -7.07
C VAL A 160 -8.85 -4.82 -7.46
N ASN A 161 -8.03 -3.87 -6.99
CA ASN A 161 -8.32 -2.44 -7.20
C ASN A 161 -7.33 -1.73 -8.14
N ASN A 162 -7.59 -1.86 -9.44
CA ASN A 162 -7.23 -0.81 -10.39
C ASN A 162 -8.53 -0.17 -10.85
N ASN A 163 -8.76 1.09 -10.47
CA ASN A 163 -9.87 1.96 -10.90
C ASN A 163 -9.76 2.31 -12.40
N MET A 164 -9.61 1.30 -13.26
CA MET A 164 -9.68 1.47 -14.69
C MET A 164 -11.13 1.27 -15.10
N ASP A 165 -11.78 2.34 -15.56
CA ASP A 165 -13.13 2.28 -16.09
C ASP A 165 -13.20 1.24 -17.21
N GLU A 166 -14.00 0.19 -17.04
CA GLU A 166 -14.24 -0.85 -18.05
C GLU A 166 -14.59 -0.24 -19.42
N VAL A 167 -15.30 0.90 -19.39
CA VAL A 167 -15.69 1.68 -20.56
C VAL A 167 -14.47 2.11 -21.39
N ALA A 168 -13.34 2.44 -20.75
CA ALA A 168 -12.13 2.87 -21.44
C ALA A 168 -11.41 1.73 -22.19
N LEU A 169 -11.67 0.46 -21.81
CA LEU A 169 -11.07 -0.72 -22.43
C LEU A 169 -11.95 -1.35 -23.52
N LYS A 170 -13.16 -0.83 -23.72
CA LYS A 170 -14.07 -1.29 -24.77
C LYS A 170 -13.74 -0.59 -26.09
N CYS A 171 -13.69 -1.37 -27.15
CA CYS A 171 -13.51 -0.86 -28.50
C CYS A 171 -14.73 0.00 -28.90
N PRO A 172 -14.54 1.23 -29.42
CA PRO A 172 -15.67 2.09 -29.79
C PRO A 172 -16.45 1.58 -31.01
N LEU A 173 -15.92 0.59 -31.73
CA LEU A 173 -16.59 -0.05 -32.88
C LEU A 173 -17.39 -1.29 -32.49
N THR A 174 -16.86 -2.12 -31.58
CA THR A 174 -17.47 -3.43 -31.24
C THR A 174 -18.16 -3.43 -29.89
N ALA A 175 -17.95 -2.41 -29.06
CA ALA A 175 -18.44 -2.29 -27.69
C ALA A 175 -18.03 -3.45 -26.74
N VAL A 176 -17.08 -4.28 -27.15
CA VAL A 176 -16.46 -5.34 -26.34
C VAL A 176 -15.01 -4.98 -26.01
N LEU A 177 -14.39 -5.71 -25.08
CA LEU A 177 -12.98 -5.52 -24.72
C LEU A 177 -12.09 -5.57 -25.97
N MET A 178 -11.14 -4.64 -26.06
CA MET A 178 -10.28 -4.56 -27.23
C MET A 178 -9.41 -5.81 -27.40
N GLU A 179 -9.49 -6.43 -28.57
CA GLU A 179 -8.55 -7.48 -29.02
C GLU A 179 -7.49 -6.87 -29.95
N ASP A 180 -6.21 -7.21 -29.70
CA ASP A 180 -5.03 -6.64 -30.36
C ASP A 180 -5.14 -5.11 -30.55
N PRO A 181 -5.16 -4.34 -29.46
CA PRO A 181 -5.48 -2.92 -29.54
C PRO A 181 -4.42 -2.17 -30.36
N VAL A 182 -4.91 -1.34 -31.27
CA VAL A 182 -4.12 -0.40 -32.06
C VAL A 182 -4.61 1.02 -31.81
N LYS A 183 -3.69 1.97 -31.79
CA LYS A 183 -4.00 3.38 -31.61
C LYS A 183 -3.65 4.19 -32.85
N ASN A 184 -4.45 5.20 -33.14
CA ASN A 184 -4.15 6.14 -34.21
C ASN A 184 -3.16 7.20 -33.72
N LYS A 185 -2.03 7.38 -34.42
CA LYS A 185 -0.95 8.32 -34.07
C LYS A 185 -1.38 9.79 -34.00
N PHE A 186 -2.45 10.17 -34.72
CA PHE A 186 -2.90 11.57 -34.81
C PHE A 186 -3.92 11.94 -33.74
N CYS A 187 -4.90 11.06 -33.46
CA CYS A 187 -5.95 11.36 -32.48
C CYS A 187 -5.81 10.62 -31.15
N GLY A 188 -4.92 9.64 -31.04
CA GLY A 188 -4.64 8.90 -29.80
C GLY A 188 -5.71 7.89 -29.39
N HIS A 189 -6.80 7.74 -30.15
CA HIS A 189 -7.85 6.78 -29.85
C HIS A 189 -7.43 5.35 -30.23
N SER A 190 -7.86 4.41 -29.39
CA SER A 190 -7.54 2.98 -29.50
C SER A 190 -8.75 2.15 -29.93
N TYR A 191 -8.49 1.10 -30.70
CA TYR A 191 -9.49 0.22 -31.31
C TYR A 191 -8.98 -1.21 -31.33
N SER A 192 -9.88 -2.18 -31.46
CA SER A 192 -9.47 -3.54 -31.88
C SER A 192 -8.95 -3.53 -33.30
N ARG A 193 -7.82 -4.19 -33.55
CA ARG A 193 -7.16 -4.23 -34.87
C ARG A 193 -8.11 -4.66 -35.97
N GLU A 194 -8.79 -5.80 -35.80
CA GLU A 194 -9.69 -6.31 -36.83
C GLU A 194 -10.87 -5.35 -37.10
N ALA A 195 -11.44 -4.78 -36.04
CA ALA A 195 -12.57 -3.86 -36.14
C ALA A 195 -12.20 -2.60 -36.95
N ILE A 196 -11.05 -1.97 -36.66
CA ILE A 196 -10.64 -0.77 -37.37
C ILE A 196 -10.21 -1.07 -38.81
N MET A 197 -9.56 -2.21 -39.06
CA MET A 197 -9.22 -2.62 -40.43
C MET A 197 -10.47 -2.84 -41.29
N ASN A 198 -11.50 -3.48 -40.72
CA ASN A 198 -12.78 -3.65 -41.39
C ASN A 198 -13.45 -2.29 -41.65
N HIS A 199 -13.45 -1.38 -40.67
CA HIS A 199 -13.99 -0.03 -40.83
C HIS A 199 -13.31 0.78 -41.94
N ILE A 200 -11.97 0.67 -42.07
CA ILE A 200 -11.20 1.28 -43.16
C ILE A 200 -11.58 0.65 -44.52
N ARG A 201 -11.63 -0.68 -44.60
CA ARG A 201 -11.97 -1.42 -45.83
C ARG A 201 -13.38 -1.09 -46.35
N PHE A 202 -14.38 -1.03 -45.47
CA PHE A 202 -15.76 -0.67 -45.84
C PHE A 202 -15.90 0.78 -46.31
N SER A 203 -15.03 1.69 -45.83
CA SER A 203 -15.06 3.10 -46.22
C SER A 203 -14.41 3.36 -47.59
N GLY A 204 -13.41 2.56 -47.97
CA GLY A 204 -12.55 2.75 -49.15
C GLY A 204 -13.24 2.76 -50.52
N GLY A 205 -14.53 2.45 -50.61
CA GLY A 205 -15.29 2.45 -51.87
C GLY A 205 -15.93 3.79 -52.25
N ARG A 206 -16.21 4.72 -51.31
CA ARG A 206 -16.99 5.94 -51.61
C ARG A 206 -16.65 7.21 -50.80
N LYS A 207 -16.01 7.12 -49.62
CA LYS A 207 -15.68 8.28 -48.75
C LYS A 207 -14.41 8.02 -47.92
N LYS A 208 -13.71 9.07 -47.50
CA LYS A 208 -12.56 8.94 -46.56
C LYS A 208 -13.05 8.33 -45.24
N CYS A 209 -12.32 7.34 -44.72
CA CYS A 209 -12.61 6.73 -43.42
C CYS A 209 -12.41 7.77 -42.31
N VAL A 210 -13.42 7.97 -41.47
CA VAL A 210 -13.37 8.89 -40.32
C VAL A 210 -13.16 8.11 -39.02
N CYS A 211 -12.57 8.79 -38.03
CA CYS A 211 -12.45 8.25 -36.68
C CYS A 211 -13.84 7.82 -36.14
N PRO A 212 -13.99 6.57 -35.65
CA PRO A 212 -15.25 6.09 -35.07
C PRO A 212 -15.66 6.77 -33.77
N VAL A 213 -14.72 7.41 -33.06
CA VAL A 213 -15.01 8.07 -31.78
C VAL A 213 -15.79 9.36 -32.03
N ALA A 214 -16.99 9.43 -31.45
CA ALA A 214 -17.87 10.59 -31.57
C ALA A 214 -17.17 11.88 -31.13
N GLY A 215 -17.30 12.93 -31.94
CA GLY A 215 -16.67 14.23 -31.69
C GLY A 215 -15.18 14.31 -32.03
N CYS A 216 -14.55 13.24 -32.53
CA CYS A 216 -13.16 13.30 -32.97
C CYS A 216 -13.00 14.17 -34.22
N THR A 217 -11.96 15.00 -34.23
CA THR A 217 -11.63 15.89 -35.35
C THR A 217 -10.89 15.17 -36.49
N ASN A 218 -10.38 13.95 -36.25
CA ASN A 218 -9.67 13.19 -37.28
C ASN A 218 -10.66 12.59 -38.30
N ARG A 219 -10.69 13.19 -39.49
CA ARG A 219 -11.55 12.79 -40.61
C ARG A 219 -10.88 11.83 -41.60
N THR A 220 -9.66 11.40 -41.32
CA THR A 220 -8.88 10.53 -42.20
C THR A 220 -8.15 9.50 -41.35
N VAL A 221 -8.69 8.29 -41.29
CA VAL A 221 -8.04 7.12 -40.69
C VAL A 221 -7.56 6.20 -41.80
N ASP A 222 -6.30 5.83 -41.73
CA ASP A 222 -5.65 4.91 -42.66
C ASP A 222 -4.80 3.90 -41.88
N GLU A 223 -4.55 2.73 -42.47
CA GLU A 223 -3.77 1.66 -41.85
C GLU A 223 -2.34 2.12 -41.47
N SER A 224 -1.73 2.96 -42.29
CA SER A 224 -0.39 3.53 -42.03
C SER A 224 -0.31 4.40 -40.77
N GLN A 225 -1.45 4.90 -40.30
CA GLN A 225 -1.55 5.76 -39.11
C GLN A 225 -1.75 4.97 -37.82
N LEU A 226 -1.97 3.66 -37.92
CA LEU A 226 -2.18 2.80 -36.77
C LEU A 226 -0.85 2.25 -36.27
N GLU A 227 -0.69 2.22 -34.95
CA GLU A 227 0.40 1.52 -34.28
C GLU A 227 -0.14 0.65 -33.15
N GLU A 228 0.65 -0.35 -32.77
CA GLU A 228 0.33 -1.22 -31.63
C GLU A 228 0.19 -0.40 -30.34
N ASP A 229 -0.90 -0.62 -29.62
CA ASP A 229 -1.14 0.00 -28.33
C ASP A 229 -0.86 -0.99 -27.20
N LYS A 230 0.44 -1.20 -26.94
CA LYS A 230 0.94 -2.11 -25.90
C LYS A 230 0.44 -1.76 -24.50
N LEU A 231 0.15 -0.47 -24.26
CA LEU A 231 -0.42 -0.04 -22.99
C LEU A 231 -1.84 -0.59 -22.87
N THR A 232 -2.72 -0.29 -23.82
CA THR A 232 -4.10 -0.80 -23.80
C THR A 232 -4.14 -2.33 -23.81
N GLU A 233 -3.23 -2.99 -24.53
CA GLU A 233 -3.11 -4.45 -24.55
C GLU A 233 -2.84 -5.01 -23.14
N THR A 234 -1.85 -4.45 -22.45
CA THR A 234 -1.49 -4.83 -21.09
C THR A 234 -2.65 -4.60 -20.13
N LEU A 235 -3.36 -3.49 -20.30
CA LEU A 235 -4.50 -3.12 -19.48
C LEU A 235 -5.70 -4.06 -19.70
N VAL A 236 -6.02 -4.42 -20.94
CA VAL A 236 -7.04 -5.42 -21.28
C VAL A 236 -6.66 -6.79 -20.73
N ARG A 237 -5.39 -7.22 -20.90
CA ARG A 237 -4.88 -8.50 -20.35
C ARG A 237 -5.12 -8.57 -18.85
N ARG A 238 -4.78 -7.51 -18.11
CA ARG A 238 -5.00 -7.42 -16.67
C ARG A 238 -6.48 -7.47 -16.32
N TYR A 239 -7.32 -6.72 -17.04
CA TYR A 239 -8.76 -6.74 -16.83
C TYR A 239 -9.35 -8.14 -17.00
N LYS A 240 -8.97 -8.85 -18.08
CA LYS A 240 -9.38 -10.25 -18.33
C LYS A 240 -8.93 -11.18 -17.20
N LYS A 241 -7.66 -11.09 -16.76
CA LYS A 241 -7.14 -11.89 -15.64
C LYS A 241 -7.93 -11.64 -14.34
N ARG A 242 -8.25 -10.37 -14.03
CA ARG A 242 -9.05 -10.03 -12.85
C ARG A 242 -10.47 -10.59 -12.91
N GLN A 243 -11.14 -10.50 -14.05
CA GLN A 243 -12.48 -11.10 -14.20
C GLN A 243 -12.45 -12.61 -13.98
N GLN A 244 -11.43 -13.31 -14.49
CA GLN A 244 -11.27 -14.75 -14.29
C GLN A 244 -11.07 -15.10 -12.81
N LEU A 245 -10.24 -14.35 -12.08
CA LEU A 245 -10.03 -14.58 -10.64
C LEU A 245 -11.31 -14.32 -9.82
N SER A 246 -12.05 -13.26 -10.16
CA SER A 246 -13.33 -12.96 -9.51
C SER A 246 -14.40 -14.02 -9.79
N GLN A 247 -14.42 -14.61 -10.99
CA GLN A 247 -15.36 -15.69 -11.31
C GLN A 247 -14.99 -17.00 -10.60
N LYS A 248 -13.70 -17.33 -10.50
CA LYS A 248 -13.24 -18.53 -9.78
C LYS A 248 -13.57 -18.49 -8.29
N SER A 249 -13.35 -17.35 -7.65
CA SER A 249 -13.69 -17.16 -6.22
C SER A 249 -15.19 -17.17 -5.93
N GLN A 250 -16.04 -16.89 -6.92
CA GLN A 250 -17.49 -17.04 -6.79
C GLN A 250 -17.97 -18.48 -7.01
N HIS A 251 -17.31 -19.24 -7.88
CA HIS A 251 -17.68 -20.63 -8.18
C HIS A 251 -17.25 -21.61 -7.07
N SER A 252 -16.14 -21.36 -6.36
CA SER A 252 -15.70 -22.24 -5.26
C SER A 252 -16.60 -22.18 -4.02
N ALA A 253 -17.49 -21.19 -3.91
CA ALA A 253 -18.42 -21.05 -2.79
C ALA A 253 -19.73 -21.84 -2.97
N LEU A 254 -19.97 -22.46 -4.14
CA LEU A 254 -21.20 -23.16 -4.49
C LEU A 254 -21.08 -24.70 -4.48
N ASP A 255 -19.88 -25.25 -4.25
CA ASP A 255 -19.59 -26.70 -4.29
C ASP A 255 -19.61 -27.36 -2.88
N LEU A 256 -20.31 -26.78 -1.90
CA LEU A 256 -20.38 -27.28 -0.51
C LEU A 256 -21.77 -27.78 -0.07
N ASP A 257 -22.79 -27.76 -0.93
CA ASP A 257 -24.18 -28.12 -0.57
C ASP A 257 -24.73 -29.32 -1.38
N GLU A 258 -23.92 -30.34 -1.69
CA GLU A 258 -24.41 -31.57 -2.35
C GLU A 258 -23.80 -32.86 -1.76
N GLU A 259 -23.88 -33.02 -0.44
CA GLU A 259 -23.69 -34.31 0.24
C GLU A 259 -24.80 -34.45 1.32
N GLU A 260 -26.03 -34.75 0.91
CA GLU A 260 -27.04 -35.31 1.81
C GLU A 260 -27.60 -36.63 1.22
N ASP A 261 -27.27 -37.69 1.95
CA ASP A 261 -28.02 -38.92 2.20
C ASP A 261 -28.15 -39.98 1.09
N ASP A 262 -27.21 -40.93 1.10
CA ASP A 262 -27.45 -42.33 0.74
C ASP A 262 -26.85 -43.26 1.82
N ASP A 263 -27.45 -43.25 3.01
CA ASP A 263 -27.38 -44.37 3.96
C ASP A 263 -28.73 -45.09 3.93
N ASP A 264 -28.76 -46.31 3.40
CA ASP A 264 -29.46 -47.49 3.96
C ASP A 264 -29.65 -48.60 2.89
N GLU A 265 -28.76 -49.60 2.88
CA GLU A 265 -29.10 -51.05 3.01
C GLU A 265 -27.86 -51.97 3.09
#